data_AF-A0A5C4U5N0-F1
#
_entry.id   AF-A0A5C4U5N0-F1
#
_cell.length_a   1.000
_cell.length_b   1.000
_cell.length_c   1.000
_cell.angle_alpha   90.00
_cell.angle_beta   90.00
_cell.angle_gamma   90.00
#
_symmetry.space_group_name_H-M   'P 1'
#
loop_
_entity.id
_entity.type
_entity.pdbx_description
1 polymer ?
#
loop_
_entity_poly.entity_id
_entity_poly.type
_entity_poly.pdbx_seq_one_letter_code
_entity_poly.pdbx_strand_id
1 'polypeptide(L)'
;MSDNTTATNTNNQDEVANQDNTTTSDDKATNTNDNTGAGAEMSREDLEKALAKARKEAARYRTERNDLRGDAEKYREAKEAEKSELEKAQEANARLQRDYEAMQAQNKRLQVVSRFGITEDNIDLLGNDPEKFEANAERIAALQKAEARRPGPPSDYPREYLKPGSSEPENTPDYNYLAAWPVTGPFANN
;
A
#
# COMPACT_ATOMS: atom_id res chain seq x y z
N MET A 1 41.84 5.89 -2.21
CA MET A 1 40.87 6.85 -1.65
C MET A 1 39.50 6.47 -2.18
N SER A 2 38.64 5.96 -1.30
CA SER A 2 37.17 5.91 -1.34
C SER A 2 36.72 4.70 -0.52
N ASP A 3 36.64 4.91 0.80
CA ASP A 3 36.19 3.91 1.76
C ASP A 3 34.67 3.76 1.72
N ASN A 4 34.24 2.51 1.63
CA ASN A 4 32.87 2.04 1.72
C ASN A 4 32.52 1.86 3.21
N THR A 5 31.57 2.63 3.75
CA THR A 5 31.10 2.45 5.14
C THR A 5 29.64 1.99 5.13
N THR A 6 29.47 0.69 5.34
CA THR A 6 28.21 0.00 5.61
C THR A 6 27.65 0.42 6.97
N ALA A 7 26.44 0.99 6.99
CA ALA A 7 25.70 1.27 8.23
C ALA A 7 24.91 0.02 8.66
N THR A 8 25.45 -0.74 9.61
CA THR A 8 24.72 -1.80 10.32
C THR A 8 24.03 -1.18 11.53
N ASN A 9 22.70 -1.08 11.47
CA ASN A 9 21.85 -0.69 12.60
C ASN A 9 21.38 -1.97 13.30
N THR A 10 21.92 -2.25 14.49
CA THR A 10 21.46 -3.34 15.36
C THR A 10 20.96 -2.74 16.67
N ASN A 11 19.64 -2.79 16.82
CA ASN A 11 18.91 -2.58 18.07
C ASN A 11 19.20 -3.70 19.08
N ASN A 12 19.45 -3.29 20.33
CA ASN A 12 18.90 -3.80 21.59
C ASN A 12 19.96 -3.87 22.68
N GLN A 13 19.82 -3.01 23.69
CA GLN A 13 19.89 -3.42 25.10
C GLN A 13 19.18 -2.37 25.97
N ASP A 14 18.23 -2.88 26.76
CA ASP A 14 17.55 -2.20 27.85
C ASP A 14 18.54 -1.69 28.90
N GLU A 15 18.51 -0.40 29.25
CA GLU A 15 18.84 0.05 30.60
C GLU A 15 17.89 1.16 31.04
N VAL A 16 17.16 0.84 32.10
CA VAL A 16 16.26 1.70 32.86
C VAL A 16 17.10 2.54 33.82
N ALA A 17 17.16 3.87 33.66
CA ALA A 17 17.39 4.79 34.78
C ALA A 17 17.17 6.26 34.38
N ASN A 18 16.04 6.80 34.83
CA ASN A 18 15.88 8.08 35.52
C ASN A 18 16.56 9.33 34.92
N GLN A 19 15.73 10.18 34.28
CA GLN A 19 16.09 11.53 33.88
C GLN A 19 15.99 12.49 35.07
N ASP A 20 17.12 13.03 35.52
CA ASP A 20 17.18 14.30 36.26
C ASP A 20 17.72 15.37 35.31
N ASN A 21 16.81 16.16 34.72
CA ASN A 21 17.18 17.35 33.94
C ASN A 21 16.97 18.59 34.81
N THR A 22 18.10 19.12 35.29
CA THR A 22 18.23 20.39 36.00
C THR A 22 17.97 21.58 35.07
N THR A 23 16.98 22.42 35.38
CA THR A 23 17.06 23.87 35.14
C THR A 23 16.16 24.61 36.13
N THR A 24 16.82 25.15 37.16
CA THR A 24 16.62 26.45 37.82
C THR A 24 15.21 27.05 37.85
N SER A 25 14.64 27.10 39.05
CA SER A 25 13.93 28.28 39.56
C SER A 25 14.03 28.29 41.08
N ASP A 26 14.38 29.47 41.60
CA ASP A 26 14.69 29.78 42.99
C ASP A 26 13.63 29.31 44.01
N ASP A 27 13.92 28.23 44.72
CA ASP A 27 13.22 27.89 45.96
C ASP A 27 13.94 28.54 47.14
N LYS A 28 13.48 29.75 47.49
CA LYS A 28 13.67 30.33 48.81
C LYS A 28 12.95 29.45 49.82
N ALA A 29 13.66 28.46 50.36
CA ALA A 29 13.24 27.67 51.49
C ALA A 29 13.08 28.57 52.74
N THR A 30 11.90 29.14 52.92
CA THR A 30 11.44 29.60 54.24
C THR A 30 10.92 28.38 54.98
N ASN A 31 11.84 27.76 55.72
CA ASN A 31 11.54 26.81 56.77
C ASN A 31 10.79 27.58 57.87
N THR A 32 9.47 27.44 57.94
CA THR A 32 8.68 27.90 59.08
C THR A 32 7.93 26.71 59.63
N ASN A 33 8.64 26.03 60.51
CA ASN A 33 8.15 24.95 61.34
C ASN A 33 7.46 25.59 62.55
N ASP A 34 6.20 25.98 62.42
CA ASP A 34 5.39 26.43 63.55
C ASP A 34 4.42 25.32 63.96
N ASN A 35 4.95 24.41 64.78
CA ASN A 35 4.14 23.50 65.57
C ASN A 35 3.68 24.22 66.86
N THR A 36 2.37 24.33 67.01
CA THR A 36 1.61 24.53 68.26
C THR A 36 1.86 25.79 69.09
N GLY A 37 0.86 26.66 69.12
CA GLY A 37 0.48 27.34 70.35
C GLY A 37 -0.01 28.77 70.18
N ALA A 38 -1.31 28.95 69.94
CA ALA A 38 -2.15 29.97 70.59
C ALA A 38 -3.50 30.00 69.88
N GLY A 39 -4.57 29.63 70.58
CA GLY A 39 -5.90 30.13 70.25
C GLY A 39 -5.87 31.65 70.45
N ALA A 40 -5.37 32.39 69.46
CA ALA A 40 -5.76 33.76 69.31
C ALA A 40 -7.25 33.69 69.04
N GLU A 41 -8.07 34.16 69.99
CA GLU A 41 -9.49 34.38 69.76
C GLU A 41 -9.60 35.41 68.63
N MET A 42 -9.52 34.93 67.37
CA MET A 42 -9.84 35.74 66.21
C MET A 42 -11.23 36.29 66.47
N SER A 43 -11.37 37.61 66.37
CA SER A 43 -12.68 38.25 66.45
C SER A 43 -13.64 37.50 65.51
N ARG A 44 -14.91 37.37 65.91
CA ARG A 44 -15.92 36.70 65.07
C ARG A 44 -15.92 37.24 63.64
N GLU A 45 -15.64 38.52 63.46
CA GLU A 45 -15.51 39.17 62.16
C GLU A 45 -14.32 38.68 61.33
N ASP A 46 -13.19 38.34 61.94
CA ASP A 46 -12.01 37.83 61.25
C ASP A 46 -12.21 36.38 60.80
N LEU A 47 -12.89 35.58 61.63
CA LEU A 47 -13.32 34.24 61.26
C LEU A 47 -14.32 34.26 60.09
N GLU A 48 -15.29 35.18 60.11
CA GLU A 48 -16.25 35.34 59.02
C GLU A 48 -15.57 35.75 57.71
N LYS A 49 -14.59 36.66 57.76
CA LYS A 49 -13.79 37.06 56.58
C LYS A 49 -12.94 35.90 56.05
N ALA A 50 -12.29 35.14 56.92
CA ALA A 50 -11.51 33.96 56.53
C ALA A 50 -12.40 32.89 55.87
N LEU A 51 -13.59 32.66 56.41
CA LEU A 51 -14.56 31.70 55.90
C LEU A 51 -15.14 32.15 54.54
N ALA A 52 -15.39 33.45 54.37
CA ALA A 52 -15.78 34.03 53.09
C ALA A 52 -14.68 33.87 52.02
N LYS A 53 -13.41 34.09 52.38
CA LYS A 53 -12.26 33.90 51.49
C LYS A 53 -12.11 32.43 51.09
N ALA A 54 -12.16 31.51 52.05
CA ALA A 54 -12.10 30.07 51.80
C ALA A 54 -13.25 29.58 50.90
N ARG A 55 -14.47 30.11 51.08
CA ARG A 55 -15.60 29.80 50.19
C ARG A 55 -15.37 30.29 48.76
N LYS A 56 -14.80 31.50 48.60
CA LYS A 56 -14.49 32.07 47.28
C LYS A 56 -13.39 31.29 46.57
N GLU A 57 -12.34 30.90 47.28
CA GLU A 57 -11.26 30.05 46.74
C GLU A 57 -11.78 28.66 46.38
N ALA A 58 -12.58 28.03 47.25
CA ALA A 58 -13.20 26.75 46.95
C ALA A 58 -14.16 26.83 45.75
N ALA A 59 -14.86 27.95 45.56
CA ALA A 59 -15.68 28.16 44.36
C ALA A 59 -14.82 28.24 43.09
N ARG A 60 -13.69 28.97 43.14
CA ARG A 60 -12.73 29.05 42.03
C ARG A 60 -12.11 27.71 41.68
N TYR A 61 -11.63 26.95 42.66
CA TYR A 61 -11.07 25.62 42.38
C TYR A 61 -12.10 24.64 41.81
N ARG A 62 -13.39 24.77 42.18
CA ARG A 62 -14.45 23.95 41.58
C ARG A 62 -14.68 24.27 40.10
N THR A 63 -14.60 25.55 39.71
CA THR A 63 -14.72 25.97 38.31
C THR A 63 -13.49 25.52 37.52
N GLU A 64 -12.28 25.82 38.01
CA GLU A 64 -11.03 25.44 37.36
C GLU A 64 -10.93 23.92 37.17
N ARG A 65 -11.31 23.13 38.18
CA ARG A 65 -11.35 21.66 38.06
C ARG A 65 -12.38 21.17 37.04
N ASN A 66 -13.52 21.86 36.91
CA ASN A 66 -14.51 21.50 35.89
C ASN A 66 -14.00 21.81 34.48
N ASP A 67 -13.36 22.97 34.31
CA ASP A 67 -12.79 23.39 33.02
C ASP A 67 -11.68 22.43 32.59
N LEU A 68 -10.73 22.12 33.48
CA LEU A 68 -9.65 21.16 33.24
C LEU A 68 -10.19 19.76 32.91
N ARG A 69 -11.27 19.33 33.58
CA ARG A 69 -11.91 18.05 33.26
C ARG A 69 -12.52 18.06 31.86
N GLY A 70 -13.19 19.13 31.47
CA GLY A 70 -13.76 19.28 30.13
C GLY A 70 -12.69 19.27 29.05
N ASP A 71 -11.57 19.94 29.28
CA ASP A 71 -10.45 19.94 28.33
C ASP A 71 -9.77 18.57 28.23
N ALA A 72 -9.63 17.84 29.34
CA ALA A 72 -9.11 16.48 29.33
C ALA A 72 -10.02 15.50 28.56
N GLU A 73 -11.34 15.63 28.72
CA GLU A 73 -12.33 14.82 27.98
C GLU A 73 -12.26 15.13 26.48
N LYS A 74 -12.20 16.40 26.08
CA LYS A 74 -12.03 16.80 24.66
C LYS A 74 -10.70 16.32 24.08
N TYR A 75 -9.61 16.38 24.85
CA TYR A 75 -8.32 15.89 24.39
C TYR A 75 -8.34 14.38 24.14
N ARG A 76 -9.02 13.62 25.01
CA ARG A 76 -9.22 12.19 24.80
C ARG A 76 -10.05 11.91 23.56
N GLU A 77 -11.17 12.62 23.37
CA GLU A 77 -12.02 12.48 22.19
C GLU A 77 -11.26 12.80 20.90
N ALA A 78 -10.48 13.89 20.89
CA ALA A 78 -9.64 14.25 19.75
C ALA A 78 -8.58 13.19 19.43
N LYS A 79 -7.97 12.57 20.46
CA LYS A 79 -6.99 11.49 20.27
C LYS A 79 -7.63 10.20 19.79
N GLU A 80 -8.81 9.87 20.27
CA GLU A 80 -9.58 8.72 19.79
C GLU A 80 -10.04 8.91 18.34
N ALA A 81 -10.47 10.12 17.97
CA ALA A 81 -10.81 10.48 16.59
C ALA A 81 -9.59 10.44 15.66
N GLU A 82 -8.46 11.03 16.05
CA GLU A 82 -7.20 11.00 15.29
C GLU A 82 -6.74 9.55 15.06
N LYS A 83 -6.85 8.69 16.08
CA LYS A 83 -6.53 7.28 15.94
C LYS A 83 -7.46 6.57 14.94
N SER A 84 -8.76 6.85 14.99
CA SER A 84 -9.73 6.29 14.05
C SER A 84 -9.46 6.74 12.60
N GLU A 85 -9.10 8.00 12.39
CA GLU A 85 -8.75 8.50 11.06
C GLU A 85 -7.43 7.91 10.57
N LEU A 86 -6.45 7.75 11.45
CA LEU A 86 -5.17 7.11 11.11
C LEU A 86 -5.36 5.65 10.71
N GLU A 87 -6.18 4.90 11.44
CA GLU A 87 -6.49 3.50 11.10
C GLU A 87 -7.17 3.40 9.73
N LYS A 88 -8.15 4.27 9.46
CA LYS A 88 -8.81 4.35 8.16
C LYS A 88 -7.83 4.70 7.04
N ALA A 89 -6.90 5.62 7.27
CA ALA A 89 -5.88 5.99 6.29
C ALA A 89 -4.88 4.84 6.04
N GLN A 90 -4.51 4.09 7.09
CA GLN A 90 -3.66 2.91 6.99
C GLN A 90 -4.34 1.80 6.19
N GLU A 91 -5.63 1.54 6.43
CA GLU A 91 -6.39 0.56 5.66
C GLU A 91 -6.49 0.96 4.18
N ALA A 92 -6.75 2.24 3.89
CA ALA A 92 -6.78 2.75 2.53
C ALA A 92 -5.42 2.57 1.83
N ASN A 93 -4.32 2.90 2.50
CA ASN A 93 -2.97 2.72 1.99
C ASN A 93 -2.64 1.23 1.76
N ALA A 94 -3.00 0.36 2.70
CA ALA A 94 -2.78 -1.09 2.56
C ALA A 94 -3.61 -1.67 1.40
N ARG A 95 -4.78 -1.12 1.10
CA ARG A 95 -5.58 -1.49 -0.07
C ARG A 95 -4.92 -1.00 -1.36
N LEU A 96 -4.55 0.28 -1.43
CA LEU A 96 -3.84 0.86 -2.57
C LEU A 96 -2.54 0.12 -2.89
N GLN A 97 -1.78 -0.26 -1.87
CA GLN A 97 -0.54 -1.01 -2.02
C GLN A 97 -0.79 -2.40 -2.63
N ARG A 98 -1.82 -3.12 -2.15
CA ARG A 98 -2.23 -4.41 -2.73
C ARG A 98 -2.66 -4.28 -4.19
N ASP A 99 -3.46 -3.26 -4.50
CA ASP A 99 -3.90 -3.00 -5.87
C ASP A 99 -2.71 -2.68 -6.79
N TYR A 100 -1.75 -1.89 -6.30
CA TYR A 100 -0.52 -1.57 -7.01
C TYR A 100 0.35 -2.82 -7.26
N GLU A 101 0.56 -3.65 -6.24
CA GLU A 101 1.31 -4.90 -6.36
C GLU A 101 0.66 -5.88 -7.36
N ALA A 102 -0.68 -6.00 -7.33
CA ALA A 102 -1.42 -6.80 -8.29
C ALA A 102 -1.24 -6.30 -9.74
N MET A 103 -1.31 -4.98 -9.95
CA MET A 103 -1.08 -4.38 -11.27
C MET A 103 0.37 -4.53 -11.74
N GLN A 104 1.34 -4.42 -10.83
CA GLN A 104 2.74 -4.67 -11.14
C GLN A 104 2.99 -6.14 -11.54
N ALA A 105 2.39 -7.09 -10.82
CA ALA A 105 2.46 -8.50 -11.16
C ALA A 105 1.85 -8.79 -12.54
N GLN A 106 0.68 -8.21 -12.85
CA GLN A 106 0.05 -8.35 -14.17
C GLN A 106 0.92 -7.76 -15.29
N ASN A 107 1.49 -6.58 -15.10
CA ASN A 107 2.40 -5.97 -16.08
C ASN A 107 3.62 -6.85 -16.34
N LYS A 108 4.25 -7.39 -15.29
CA LYS A 108 5.37 -8.35 -15.44
C LYS A 108 4.95 -9.58 -16.23
N ARG A 109 3.77 -10.15 -15.94
CA ARG A 109 3.23 -11.31 -16.67
C ARG A 109 3.10 -11.00 -18.16
N LEU A 110 2.50 -9.86 -18.51
CA LEU A 110 2.33 -9.44 -19.90
C LEU A 110 3.67 -9.20 -20.61
N GLN A 111 4.63 -8.55 -19.94
CA GLN A 111 5.97 -8.34 -20.49
C GLN A 111 6.68 -9.67 -20.79
N VAL A 112 6.59 -10.63 -19.88
CA VAL A 112 7.20 -11.95 -20.05
C VAL A 112 6.52 -12.73 -21.18
N VAL A 113 5.19 -12.76 -21.21
CA VAL A 113 4.42 -13.41 -22.30
C VAL A 113 4.81 -12.82 -23.67
N SER A 114 4.88 -11.49 -23.77
CA SER A 114 5.29 -10.80 -24.99
C SER A 114 6.73 -11.10 -25.38
N ARG A 115 7.66 -11.17 -24.41
CA ARG A 115 9.09 -11.40 -24.67
C ARG A 115 9.36 -12.82 -25.17
N PHE A 116 8.68 -13.81 -24.62
CA PHE A 116 8.90 -15.23 -24.96
C PHE A 116 7.95 -15.76 -26.04
N GLY A 117 6.95 -14.97 -26.43
CA GLY A 117 5.99 -15.33 -27.48
C GLY A 117 5.07 -16.48 -27.08
N ILE A 118 4.65 -16.50 -25.81
CA ILE A 118 3.78 -17.56 -25.28
C ILE A 118 2.37 -17.35 -25.83
N THR A 119 1.80 -18.38 -26.46
CA THR A 119 0.38 -18.40 -26.89
C THR A 119 -0.57 -18.20 -25.71
N GLU A 120 -1.74 -17.58 -25.98
CA GLU A 120 -2.74 -17.26 -24.95
C GLU A 120 -3.15 -18.47 -24.11
N ASP A 121 -3.27 -19.64 -24.73
CA ASP A 121 -3.61 -20.92 -24.09
C ASP A 121 -2.63 -21.33 -22.97
N ASN A 122 -1.37 -20.92 -23.07
CA ASN A 122 -0.31 -21.29 -22.15
C ASN A 122 0.00 -20.18 -21.11
N ILE A 123 -0.73 -19.06 -21.14
CA ILE A 123 -0.53 -17.96 -20.18
C ILE A 123 -0.81 -18.43 -18.75
N ASP A 124 -1.75 -19.36 -18.55
CA ASP A 124 -2.07 -19.93 -17.23
C ASP A 124 -0.89 -20.68 -16.59
N LEU A 125 -0.05 -21.30 -17.42
CA LEU A 125 1.10 -22.10 -16.96
C LEU A 125 2.25 -21.25 -16.38
N LEU A 126 2.21 -19.92 -16.50
CA LEU A 126 3.19 -19.03 -15.85
C LEU A 126 3.07 -19.05 -14.32
N GLY A 127 1.88 -19.38 -13.80
CA GLY A 127 1.56 -19.34 -12.38
C GLY A 127 1.31 -17.92 -11.84
N ASN A 128 1.32 -17.80 -10.51
CA ASN A 128 1.08 -16.53 -9.79
C ASN A 128 2.34 -15.91 -9.18
N ASP A 129 3.48 -16.61 -9.21
CA ASP A 129 4.74 -16.16 -8.60
C ASP A 129 5.51 -15.25 -9.58
N PRO A 130 5.62 -13.93 -9.30
CA PRO A 130 6.19 -12.98 -10.26
C PRO A 130 7.69 -13.20 -10.54
N GLU A 131 8.44 -13.75 -9.58
CA GLU A 131 9.87 -14.04 -9.75
C GLU A 131 10.12 -15.25 -10.66
N LYS A 132 9.15 -16.17 -10.74
CA LYS A 132 9.29 -17.40 -11.53
C LYS A 132 8.72 -17.26 -12.93
N PHE A 133 8.11 -16.12 -13.26
CA PHE A 133 7.52 -15.90 -14.58
C PHE A 133 8.53 -16.12 -15.70
N GLU A 134 9.75 -15.59 -15.58
CA GLU A 134 10.77 -15.73 -16.63
C GLU A 134 11.22 -17.18 -16.82
N ALA A 135 11.57 -17.89 -15.74
CA ALA A 135 12.01 -19.28 -15.81
C ALA A 135 10.90 -20.22 -16.33
N ASN A 136 9.66 -20.01 -15.89
CA ASN A 136 8.51 -20.77 -16.38
C ASN A 136 8.24 -20.45 -17.85
N ALA A 137 8.34 -19.19 -18.24
CA ALA A 137 8.16 -18.73 -19.61
C ALA A 137 9.18 -19.35 -20.57
N GLU A 138 10.45 -19.39 -20.17
CA GLU A 138 11.51 -20.04 -20.93
C GLU A 138 11.20 -21.53 -21.16
N ARG A 139 10.76 -22.23 -20.11
CA ARG A 139 10.39 -23.64 -20.20
C ARG A 139 9.20 -23.86 -21.13
N ILE A 140 8.17 -23.02 -21.04
CA ILE A 140 6.98 -23.10 -21.91
C ILE A 140 7.34 -22.80 -23.36
N ALA A 141 8.14 -21.76 -23.61
CA ALA A 141 8.59 -21.41 -24.95
C ALA A 141 9.44 -22.54 -25.57
N ALA A 142 10.27 -23.22 -24.78
CA ALA A 142 11.02 -24.38 -25.25
C ALA A 142 10.11 -25.55 -25.62
N LEU A 143 9.07 -25.83 -24.81
CA LEU A 143 8.07 -26.86 -25.10
C LEU A 143 7.25 -26.54 -26.36
N GLN A 144 6.80 -25.28 -26.52
CA GLN A 144 6.09 -24.83 -27.73
C GLN A 144 6.96 -24.99 -28.98
N LYS A 145 8.25 -24.61 -28.90
CA LYS A 145 9.20 -24.83 -30.00
C LYS A 145 9.42 -26.31 -30.30
N ALA A 146 9.45 -27.17 -29.28
CA ALA A 146 9.57 -28.61 -29.46
C ALA A 146 8.32 -29.22 -30.10
N GLU A 147 7.13 -28.78 -29.69
CA GLU A 147 5.85 -29.24 -30.26
C GLU A 147 5.70 -28.78 -31.72
N ALA A 148 6.06 -27.53 -32.03
CA ALA A 148 6.06 -27.02 -33.40
C ALA A 148 7.06 -27.74 -34.32
N ARG A 149 8.10 -28.37 -33.76
CA ARG A 149 9.07 -29.19 -34.50
C ARG A 149 8.64 -30.64 -34.67
N ARG A 150 7.60 -31.10 -33.97
CA ARG A 150 7.06 -32.44 -34.21
C ARG A 150 6.49 -32.43 -35.62
N PRO A 151 7.00 -33.28 -36.54
CA PRO A 151 6.39 -33.39 -37.85
C PRO A 151 4.92 -33.77 -37.62
N GLY A 152 4.01 -33.08 -38.31
CA GLY A 152 2.60 -33.44 -38.32
C GLY A 152 2.43 -34.93 -38.63
N PRO A 153 1.29 -35.54 -38.26
CA PRO A 153 1.06 -36.96 -38.50
C PRO A 153 1.43 -37.27 -39.96
N PRO A 154 2.31 -38.25 -40.23
CA PRO A 154 2.80 -38.52 -41.57
C PRO A 154 1.59 -38.74 -42.47
N SER A 155 1.34 -37.80 -43.38
CA SER A 155 0.25 -37.87 -44.35
C SER A 155 0.65 -38.76 -45.52
N ASP A 156 1.27 -39.90 -45.24
CA ASP A 156 1.52 -40.96 -46.21
C ASP A 156 0.36 -41.95 -46.13
N TYR A 157 -0.84 -41.45 -46.44
CA TYR A 157 -1.89 -42.32 -46.92
C TYR A 157 -1.60 -42.54 -48.40
N PRO A 158 -1.32 -43.77 -48.85
CA PRO A 158 -1.17 -44.04 -50.27
C PRO A 158 -2.46 -43.60 -50.95
N ARG A 159 -2.35 -42.65 -51.88
CA ARG A 159 -3.46 -42.24 -52.74
C ARG A 159 -3.69 -43.35 -53.77
N GLU A 160 -4.24 -44.48 -53.33
CA GLU A 160 -4.43 -45.69 -54.15
C GLU A 160 -5.39 -45.49 -55.35
N TYR A 161 -6.00 -44.31 -55.50
CA TYR A 161 -6.93 -44.00 -56.59
C TYR A 161 -6.56 -42.78 -57.43
N LEU A 162 -5.38 -42.16 -57.23
CA LEU A 162 -4.93 -41.11 -58.15
C LEU A 162 -4.22 -41.73 -59.36
N LYS A 163 -4.96 -41.88 -60.45
CA LYS A 163 -4.40 -42.17 -61.77
C LYS A 163 -3.35 -41.09 -62.09
N PRO A 164 -2.09 -41.45 -62.41
CA PRO A 164 -1.08 -40.46 -62.78
C PRO A 164 -1.57 -39.69 -64.02
N GLY A 165 -1.73 -38.37 -63.88
CA GLY A 165 -2.22 -37.48 -64.95
C GLY A 165 -3.60 -36.85 -64.74
N SER A 166 -4.26 -37.01 -63.58
CA SER A 166 -5.57 -36.40 -63.29
C SER A 166 -5.51 -35.24 -62.29
N SER A 167 -4.50 -34.36 -62.39
CA SER A 167 -4.58 -33.05 -61.75
C SER A 167 -5.48 -32.16 -62.62
N GLU A 168 -6.67 -31.83 -62.13
CA GLU A 168 -7.43 -30.67 -62.58
C GLU A 168 -6.46 -29.47 -62.56
N PRO A 169 -6.33 -28.66 -63.63
CA PRO A 169 -5.51 -27.46 -63.56
C PRO A 169 -5.98 -26.60 -62.38
N GLU A 170 -5.05 -26.11 -61.58
CA GLU A 170 -5.33 -25.14 -60.52
C GLU A 170 -6.25 -24.06 -61.09
N ASN A 171 -7.42 -23.90 -60.48
CA ASN A 171 -8.31 -22.78 -60.77
C ASN A 171 -7.60 -21.52 -60.24
N THR A 172 -6.72 -20.95 -61.05
CA THR A 172 -6.18 -19.62 -60.83
C THR A 172 -7.38 -18.68 -60.74
N PRO A 173 -7.67 -18.06 -59.59
CA PRO A 173 -8.79 -17.14 -59.50
C PRO A 173 -8.54 -16.03 -60.53
N ASP A 174 -9.48 -15.88 -61.45
CA ASP A 174 -9.43 -14.85 -62.47
C ASP A 174 -9.55 -13.50 -61.74
N TYR A 175 -8.44 -12.77 -61.59
CA TYR A 175 -8.40 -11.45 -60.97
C TYR A 175 -8.96 -10.35 -61.89
N ASN A 176 -9.65 -10.74 -62.98
CA ASN A 176 -10.44 -9.83 -63.78
C ASN A 176 -11.70 -9.42 -63.01
N TYR A 177 -11.69 -8.19 -62.53
CA TYR A 177 -12.89 -7.54 -62.00
C TYR A 177 -13.98 -7.56 -63.08
N LEU A 178 -15.19 -8.00 -62.72
CA LEU A 178 -16.35 -7.87 -63.60
C LEU A 178 -16.57 -6.38 -63.87
N ALA A 179 -16.64 -5.98 -65.15
CA ALA A 179 -16.79 -4.58 -65.57
C ALA A 179 -18.05 -3.87 -65.01
N ALA A 180 -18.98 -4.62 -64.41
CA ALA A 180 -20.20 -4.13 -63.80
C ALA A 180 -20.08 -3.79 -62.29
N TRP A 181 -18.90 -3.98 -61.68
CA TRP A 181 -18.73 -3.62 -60.27
C TRP A 181 -18.47 -2.13 -60.12
N PRO A 182 -19.31 -1.40 -59.36
CA PRO A 182 -19.09 0.01 -59.12
C PRO A 182 -17.85 0.18 -58.23
N VAL A 183 -16.77 0.73 -58.79
CA VAL A 183 -15.60 1.17 -58.02
C VAL A 183 -16.00 2.45 -57.28
N THR A 184 -16.59 2.31 -56.10
CA THR A 184 -16.84 3.45 -55.20
C THR A 184 -15.67 3.59 -54.24
N GLY A 185 -14.63 4.30 -54.67
CA GLY A 185 -13.47 4.62 -53.85
C GLY A 185 -12.84 5.95 -54.26
N PRO A 186 -12.01 6.57 -53.41
CA PRO A 186 -11.41 7.89 -53.62
C PRO A 186 -10.42 7.97 -54.82
N PHE A 187 -10.26 6.89 -55.56
CA PHE A 187 -9.45 6.80 -56.79
C PHE A 187 -10.30 6.56 -58.05
N ALA A 188 -11.64 6.63 -57.95
CA ALA A 188 -12.51 6.66 -59.12
C ALA A 188 -12.33 8.02 -59.81
N ASN A 189 -11.47 8.05 -60.84
CA ASN A 189 -11.14 9.27 -61.56
C ASN A 189 -12.26 9.70 -62.52
N ASN A 190 -12.52 11.01 -62.44
CA ASN A 190 -13.30 11.93 -63.27
C ASN A 190 -14.82 11.90 -63.14
#